data_AF-A0A0Q0WKH3-F1
#
_entry.id   AF-A0A0Q0WKH3-F1
#
_cell.length_a   1.000
_cell.length_b   1.000
_cell.length_c   1.000
_cell.angle_alpha   90.00
_cell.angle_beta   90.00
_cell.angle_gamma   90.00
#
_symmetry.space_group_name_H-M   'P 1'
#
loop_
_entity.id
_entity.type
_entity.pdbx_description
1 polymer ?
#
loop_
_entity_poly.entity_id
_entity_poly.type
_entity_poly.pdbx_seq_one_letter_code
_entity_poly.pdbx_strand_id
1 'polypeptide(L)' 'MEINNVKVCPHCNIDMQLKNAPYHQNNEYIGDFEAYVCPSCHRVYYTSKGFSDMGSVLMRKK' A
#
# COMPACT_ATOMS: atom_id res chain seq x y z
N MET A 1 8.43 19.83 -7.99
CA MET A 1 8.82 18.86 -6.95
C MET A 1 8.53 17.48 -7.52
N GLU A 2 9.56 16.79 -7.99
CA GLU A 2 9.41 15.44 -8.52
C GLU A 2 8.99 14.50 -7.39
N ILE A 3 7.84 13.87 -7.59
CA ILE A 3 7.27 12.87 -6.69
C ILE A 3 8.28 11.74 -6.64
N ASN A 4 8.91 11.52 -5.48
CA ASN A 4 9.77 10.38 -5.20
C ASN A 4 9.19 9.15 -5.88
N ASN A 5 9.93 8.54 -6.81
CA ASN A 5 9.53 7.35 -7.53
C ASN A 5 9.27 6.25 -6.49
N VAL A 6 8.01 6.08 -6.05
CA VAL A 6 7.56 5.06 -5.06
C VAL A 6 7.82 3.63 -5.57
N LYS A 7 8.35 3.51 -6.78
CA LYS A 7 8.82 2.28 -7.40
C LYS A 7 10.09 1.73 -6.77
N VAL A 8 10.89 2.51 -6.03
CA VAL A 8 12.11 2.00 -5.38
C VAL A 8 11.95 1.98 -3.87
N CYS A 9 12.25 0.84 -3.25
CA CYS A 9 12.19 0.70 -1.80
C CYS A 9 13.28 1.57 -1.14
N PRO A 10 12.94 2.52 -0.26
CA PRO A 10 13.93 3.41 0.35
C PRO A 10 14.86 2.69 1.35
N HIS A 11 14.56 1.44 1.71
CA HIS A 11 15.39 0.64 2.61
C HIS A 11 16.33 -0.30 1.88
N CYS A 12 15.81 -0.99 0.85
CA CYS A 12 16.57 -2.01 0.11
C CYS A 12 17.18 -1.47 -1.18
N ASN A 13 16.76 -0.29 -1.63
CA ASN A 13 17.14 0.32 -2.91
C ASN A 13 16.90 -0.60 -4.12
N ILE A 14 15.81 -1.38 -4.08
CA ILE A 14 15.36 -2.27 -5.15
C ILE A 14 13.96 -1.88 -5.62
N ASP A 15 13.62 -2.31 -6.84
CA ASP A 15 12.28 -2.12 -7.38
C ASP A 15 11.22 -2.83 -6.54
N MET A 16 10.17 -2.08 -6.24
CA MET A 16 8.98 -2.53 -5.56
C MET A 16 8.00 -3.11 -6.57
N GLN A 17 7.28 -4.14 -6.15
CA GLN A 17 6.26 -4.80 -6.95
C GLN A 17 4.90 -4.18 -6.68
N LEU A 18 4.22 -3.72 -7.71
CA LEU A 18 2.82 -3.30 -7.61
C LEU A 18 1.93 -4.54 -7.46
N LYS A 19 1.27 -4.69 -6.31
CA LYS A 19 0.32 -5.78 -6.02
C LYS A 19 -0.69 -5.36 -4.96
N ASN A 20 -1.69 -6.19 -4.72
CA ASN A 20 -2.60 -5.96 -3.60
C ASN A 20 -1.94 -6.43 -2.29
N ALA A 21 -2.00 -5.61 -1.26
CA ALA A 21 -1.45 -5.88 0.07
C ALA A 21 -2.55 -5.76 1.14
N PRO A 22 -2.51 -6.60 2.19
CA PRO A 22 -3.53 -6.61 3.22
C PRO A 22 -3.41 -5.38 4.14
N TYR A 23 -4.50 -4.66 4.30
CA TYR A 23 -4.60 -3.55 5.23
C TYR A 23 -5.37 -3.95 6.49
N HIS A 24 -4.74 -3.67 7.64
CA HIS A 24 -5.31 -3.91 8.95
C HIS A 24 -5.48 -2.57 9.67
N GLN A 25 -6.64 -2.35 10.28
CA GLN A 25 -6.92 -1.19 11.12
C GLN A 25 -7.49 -1.68 12.44
N ASN A 26 -6.96 -1.22 13.58
CA ASN A 26 -7.41 -1.64 14.91
C ASN A 26 -7.44 -3.17 15.10
N ASN A 27 -6.43 -3.86 14.56
CA ASN A 27 -6.33 -5.33 14.58
C ASN A 27 -7.40 -6.07 13.76
N GLU A 28 -8.22 -5.36 12.99
CA GLU A 28 -9.22 -5.92 12.09
C GLU A 28 -8.70 -5.89 10.65
N TYR A 29 -8.88 -7.01 9.94
CA TYR A 29 -8.63 -7.08 8.50
C TYR A 29 -9.71 -6.28 7.75
N ILE A 30 -9.28 -5.26 7.01
CA ILE A 30 -10.19 -4.38 6.26
C ILE A 30 -10.34 -4.86 4.81
N GLY A 31 -9.26 -5.33 4.20
CA GLY A 31 -9.22 -5.74 2.80
C GLY A 31 -7.82 -5.71 2.21
N ASP A 32 -7.71 -6.18 0.96
CA ASP A 32 -6.48 -6.12 0.16
C ASP A 32 -6.55 -4.93 -0.80
N PHE A 33 -5.55 -4.05 -0.76
CA PHE A 33 -5.54 -2.79 -1.52
C PHE A 33 -4.26 -2.63 -2.33
N GLU A 34 -4.35 -1.89 -3.43
CA GLU A 34 -3.23 -1.68 -4.34
C GLU A 34 -2.06 -0.96 -3.64
N ALA A 35 -0.88 -1.57 -3.68
CA ALA A 35 0.32 -1.07 -3.03
C ALA A 35 1.59 -1.48 -3.78
N TYR A 36 2.64 -0.67 -3.61
CA TYR A 36 4.01 -1.07 -3.90
C TYR A 36 4.54 -1.88 -2.71
N VAL A 37 5.02 -3.08 -2.97
CA VAL A 37 5.54 -4.00 -1.96
C VAL A 37 6.97 -4.40 -2.29
N CYS A 38 7.89 -4.18 -1.36
CA CYS A 38 9.27 -4.56 -1.53
C CYS A 38 9.40 -6.10 -1.44
N PRO A 39 9.96 -6.79 -2.44
CA PRO A 39 10.10 -8.25 -2.38
C PRO A 39 11.17 -8.72 -1.38
N SER A 40 12.05 -7.82 -0.92
CA SER A 40 13.12 -8.17 0.03
C SER A 40 12.70 -7.95 1.50
N CYS A 41 12.22 -6.75 1.84
CA CYS A 41 11.87 -6.41 3.23
C CYS A 41 10.37 -6.37 3.50
N HIS A 42 9.53 -6.67 2.50
CA HIS A 42 8.07 -6.69 2.60
C HIS A 42 7.43 -5.35 3.03
N ARG A 43 8.16 -4.23 3.00
CA ARG A 43 7.58 -2.90 3.20
C ARG A 43 6.50 -2.62 2.16
N VAL A 44 5.39 -2.06 2.62
CA VAL A 44 4.21 -1.75 1.82
C VAL A 44 4.01 -0.25 1.78
N TYR A 45 3.84 0.31 0.58
CA TYR A 45 3.42 1.68 0.34
C TYR A 45 2.17 1.68 -0.54
N TYR A 46 1.02 2.01 0.05
CA TYR A 46 -0.24 2.04 -0.67
C TYR A 46 -0.27 3.14 -1.73
N THR A 47 -0.83 2.82 -2.90
CA THR A 47 -0.99 3.81 -3.98
C THR A 47 -2.15 4.75 -3.66
N SER A 48 -2.23 5.89 -4.36
CA SER A 48 -3.39 6.79 -4.23
C SER A 48 -4.71 6.07 -4.52
N LYS A 49 -4.69 5.08 -5.43
CA LYS A 49 -5.84 4.21 -5.70
C LYS A 49 -6.15 3.32 -4.51
N GLY A 50 -5.14 2.61 -3.97
CA GLY A 50 -5.31 1.81 -2.75
C GLY A 50 -5.90 2.61 -1.59
N PHE A 51 -5.43 3.85 -1.36
CA PHE A 51 -5.99 4.74 -0.35
C PHE A 51 -7.43 5.17 -0.63
N SER A 52 -7.79 5.47 -1.88
CA SER A 52 -9.17 5.80 -2.26
C SER A 52 -10.13 4.62 -2.05
N ASP A 53 -9.67 3.40 -2.36
CA ASP A 53 -10.43 2.18 -2.16
C ASP A 53 -10.62 1.89 -0.67
N MET A 54 -9.57 2.07 0.15
CA MET A 54 -9.67 1.98 1.62
C MET A 54 -10.70 2.94 2.19
N GLY A 55 -10.66 4.22 1.78
CA GLY A 55 -11.63 5.22 2.23
C GLY A 55 -13.07 4.81 1.93
N SER A 56 -13.31 4.26 0.73
CA SER A 56 -14.62 3.76 0.34
C SER A 56 -15.10 2.57 1.19
N VAL A 57 -14.19 1.65 1.54
CA VAL A 57 -14.51 0.49 2.41
C VAL A 57 -14.82 0.94 3.84
N LEU A 58 -14.00 1.85 4.39
CA LEU A 58 -14.17 2.36 5.75
C LEU A 58 -15.46 3.18 5.90
N MET A 59 -15.88 3.90 4.87
CA MET A 59 -17.17 4.62 4.88
C MET A 59 -18.38 3.69 4.82
N ARG A 60 -18.29 2.52 4.19
CA ARG A 60 -19.39 1.53 4.12
C ARG A 60 -19.59 0.75 5.42
N LYS A 61 -18.59 0.68 6.28
CA LYS A 61 -18.67 0.00 7.59
C LYS A 61 -19.30 0.86 8.69
N LYS A 62 -19.64 2.12 8.41
CA LYS A 62 -20.19 3.10 9.36
C LYS A 62 -21.70 3.20 9.22
#